data_AF-A0A1H9EMK5-F1
#
_entry.id   AF-A0A1H9EMK5-F1
#
_cell.length_a   1.000
_cell.length_b   1.000
_cell.length_c   1.000
_cell.angle_alpha   90.00
_cell.angle_beta   90.00
_cell.angle_gamma   90.00
#
_symmetry.space_group_name_H-M   'P 1'
#
loop_
_entity.id
_entity.type
_entity.pdbx_description
1 polymer ?
#
loop_
_entity_poly.entity_id
_entity_poly.type
_entity_poly.pdbx_seq_one_letter_code
_entity_poly.pdbx_strand_id
1 'polypeptide(L)' 'MREERAASLVLALKAVLSVARKRGLDLDELSEAAADELLQYRQYDAQHVPMAISEIEVAVDAMV' A
#
# COMPACT_ATOMS: atom_id res chain seq x y z
N MET A 1 -18.11 -6.51 -9.84
CA MET A 1 -17.98 -6.87 -8.42
C MET A 1 -16.52 -7.02 -7.96
N ARG A 2 -15.76 -8.09 -8.28
CA ARG A 2 -14.37 -8.25 -7.79
C ARG A 2 -13.37 -7.31 -8.47
N GLU A 3 -13.48 -7.12 -9.79
CA GLU A 3 -12.65 -6.19 -10.55
C GLU A 3 -12.93 -4.72 -10.20
N GLU A 4 -14.20 -4.33 -10.06
CA GLU A 4 -14.58 -3.00 -9.59
C GLU A 4 -14.07 -2.71 -8.18
N ARG A 5 -14.06 -3.73 -7.29
CA ARG A 5 -13.48 -3.62 -5.96
C ARG A 5 -11.96 -3.42 -6.01
N ALA A 6 -11.26 -4.14 -6.89
CA ALA A 6 -9.82 -3.95 -7.08
C ALA A 6 -9.51 -2.54 -7.61
N ALA A 7 -10.23 -2.09 -8.63
CA ALA A 7 -10.06 -0.75 -9.20
C ALA A 7 -10.33 0.37 -8.18
N SER A 8 -11.38 0.23 -7.37
CA SER A 8 -11.71 1.21 -6.32
C SER A 8 -10.67 1.22 -5.18
N LEU A 9 -10.11 0.07 -4.80
CA LEU A 9 -9.01 0.01 -3.83
C LEU A 9 -7.74 0.70 -4.36
N VAL A 10 -7.39 0.50 -5.64
CA VAL A 10 -6.26 1.19 -6.27
C VAL A 10 -6.46 2.71 -6.28
N LEU A 11 -7.66 3.18 -6.62
CA LEU A 11 -7.98 4.62 -6.60
C LEU A 11 -7.89 5.20 -5.17
N ALA A 12 -8.42 4.48 -4.18
CA ALA A 12 -8.33 4.89 -2.79
C ALA A 12 -6.88 4.99 -2.31
N LEU A 13 -6.05 3.99 -2.62
CA LEU A 13 -4.63 3.98 -2.26
C LEU A 13 -3.88 5.15 -2.90
N LYS A 14 -4.09 5.39 -4.21
CA LYS A 14 -3.50 6.55 -4.91
C LYS A 14 -3.89 7.88 -4.28
N ALA A 15 -5.16 8.04 -3.88
CA ALA A 15 -5.61 9.27 -3.23
C ALA A 15 -4.90 9.48 -1.88
N VAL A 16 -4.77 8.43 -1.07
CA VAL A 16 -4.07 8.48 0.23
C VAL A 16 -2.59 8.81 0.04
N LEU A 17 -1.89 8.11 -0.85
CA LEU A 17 -0.46 8.36 -1.12
C LEU A 17 -0.21 9.77 -1.68
N SER A 18 -1.10 10.25 -2.56
CA SER A 18 -1.03 11.63 -3.08
C SER A 18 -1.16 12.67 -1.96
N VAL A 19 -2.08 12.45 -1.02
CA VAL A 19 -2.23 13.34 0.15
C VAL A 19 -1.02 13.25 1.07
N ALA A 20 -0.51 12.04 1.34
CA ALA A 20 0.68 11.83 2.15
C ALA A 20 1.88 12.62 1.62
N ARG A 21 2.16 12.49 0.31
CA ARG A 21 3.22 13.26 -0.36
C ARG A 21 3.00 14.78 -0.28
N LYS A 22 1.78 15.26 -0.51
CA LYS A 22 1.44 16.69 -0.39
C LYS A 22 1.64 17.23 1.03
N ARG A 23 1.62 16.35 2.04
CA ARG A 23 1.91 16.68 3.44
C ARG A 23 3.41 16.61 3.77
N GLY A 24 4.26 16.30 2.80
CA GLY A 24 5.71 16.18 2.97
C GLY A 24 6.13 14.88 3.64
N LEU A 25 5.26 13.85 3.65
CA LEU A 25 5.67 12.53 4.09
C LEU A 25 6.56 11.89 3.02
N ASP A 26 7.63 11.23 3.48
CA ASP A 26 8.45 10.36 2.66
C ASP A 26 7.66 9.09 2.36
N LEU A 27 7.39 8.83 1.08
CA LEU A 27 6.60 7.67 0.68
C LEU A 27 7.40 6.37 0.80
N ASP A 28 8.72 6.44 0.68
CA ASP A 28 9.60 5.28 0.80
C ASP A 28 9.60 4.83 2.27
N GLU A 29 9.85 5.76 3.20
CA GLU A 29 9.76 5.50 4.65
C GLU A 29 8.34 5.04 5.07
N LEU A 30 7.29 5.66 4.50
CA LEU A 30 5.91 5.26 4.78
C LEU A 30 5.61 3.84 4.29
N SER A 31 6.15 3.45 3.13
CA SER A 31 5.98 2.10 2.58
C SER A 31 6.70 1.05 3.40
N GLU A 32 7.92 1.32 3.87
CA GLU A 32 8.68 0.45 4.76
C GLU A 32 7.96 0.26 6.10
N ALA A 33 7.48 1.36 6.70
CA ALA A 33 6.70 1.31 7.93
C ALA A 33 5.38 0.52 7.77
N ALA A 34 4.72 0.63 6.61
CA ALA A 34 3.52 -0.15 6.31
C ALA A 34 3.84 -1.65 6.14
N ALA A 35 4.99 -1.98 5.53
CA ALA A 35 5.44 -3.37 5.42
C ALA A 35 5.75 -3.98 6.79
N ASP A 36 6.44 -3.24 7.65
CA ASP A 36 6.73 -3.65 9.03
C ASP A 36 5.45 -3.90 9.85
N GLU A 37 4.46 -3.00 9.72
CA GLU A 37 3.14 -3.18 10.36
C GLU A 37 2.44 -4.44 9.86
N LEU A 38 2.46 -4.69 8.54
CA LEU A 38 1.84 -5.89 7.94
C LEU A 38 2.45 -7.20 8.47
N LEU A 39 3.77 -7.22 8.70
CA LEU A 39 4.48 -8.38 9.26
C LEU A 39 4.04 -8.72 10.69
N GLN A 40 3.42 -7.78 11.43
CA GLN A 40 2.93 -8.02 12.79
C GLN A 40 1.58 -8.76 12.81
N TYR A 41 0.82 -8.75 11.70
CA TYR A 41 -0.50 -9.36 11.65
C TYR A 41 -0.45 -10.87 11.49
N ARG A 42 -0.42 -11.58 12.63
CA ARG A 42 -0.46 -13.05 12.71
C ARG A 42 -1.68 -13.72 12.07
N GLN A 43 -2.73 -12.95 11.80
CA GLN A 43 -4.00 -13.43 11.23
C GLN A 43 -3.94 -13.62 9.71
N TYR A 44 -2.97 -12.99 9.04
CA TYR A 44 -2.76 -13.17 7.61
C TYR A 44 -1.70 -14.24 7.39
N ASP A 45 -1.93 -15.12 6.41
CA ASP A 45 -0.97 -16.16 6.09
C ASP A 45 0.28 -15.59 5.42
N ALA A 46 1.32 -16.42 5.34
CA ALA A 46 2.60 -16.07 4.73
C ALA A 46 2.53 -15.78 3.22
N GLN A 47 1.36 -15.89 2.57
CA GLN A 47 1.17 -15.59 1.15
C GLN A 47 0.53 -14.21 0.92
N HIS A 48 -0.43 -13.82 1.77
CA HIS A 48 -1.13 -12.54 1.60
C HIS A 48 -0.28 -11.35 2.05
N VAL A 49 0.56 -11.51 3.08
CA VAL A 49 1.42 -10.42 3.57
C VAL A 49 2.46 -9.99 2.52
N PRO A 50 3.25 -10.89 1.90
CA PRO A 50 4.20 -10.49 0.86
C PRO A 50 3.51 -9.87 -0.36
N MET A 51 2.34 -10.38 -0.74
CA MET A 51 1.58 -9.83 -1.86
C MET A 51 1.07 -8.41 -1.55
N ALA A 52 0.59 -8.16 -0.33
CA ALA A 52 0.17 -6.83 0.09
C ALA A 52 1.34 -5.83 0.14
N ILE A 53 2.52 -6.26 0.61
CA ILE A 53 3.74 -5.42 0.60
C ILE A 53 4.11 -5.04 -0.83
N SER A 54 4.15 -6.02 -1.74
CA SER A 54 4.49 -5.76 -3.16
C SER A 54 3.50 -4.78 -3.82
N GLU A 55 2.20 -4.89 -3.50
CA GLU A 55 1.19 -3.95 -4.02
C GLU A 55 1.37 -2.51 -3.47
N ILE A 56 1.84 -2.36 -2.22
CA ILE A 56 2.18 -1.06 -1.64
C ILE A 56 3.37 -0.44 -2.39
N GLU A 57 4.44 -1.20 -2.60
CA GLU A 57 5.65 -0.76 -3.32
C GLU A 57 5.30 -0.30 -4.75
N VAL A 58 4.56 -1.12 -5.49
CA VAL A 58 4.10 -0.77 -6.85
C VAL A 58 3.24 0.50 -6.86
N ALA A 59 2.39 0.68 -5.85
CA ALA A 59 1.55 1.87 -5.76
C ALA A 59 2.37 3.14 -5.46
N VAL A 60 3.43 3.04 -4.65
CA VAL A 60 4.36 4.14 -4.36
C VAL A 60 5.21 4.48 -5.58
N ASP A 61 5.77 3.47 -6.26
CA ASP A 61 6.54 3.64 -7.50
C ASP A 61 5.72 4.34 -8.59
N ALA A 62 4.44 4.00 -8.72
CA ALA A 62 3.53 4.62 -9.69
C ALA A 62 3.23 6.10 -9.40
N MET A 63 3.67 6.65 -8.26
CA MET A 63 3.55 8.06 -7.94
C MET A 63 4.76 8.88 -8.38
N VAL A 64 5.92 8.26 -8.67
CA VAL A 64 7.16 8.95 -9.06
C VAL A 64 7.06 9.54 -10.47
#